data_AF-A0A7X7S874-F1
#
_entry.id   AF-A0A7X7S874-F1
#
_cell.length_a   1.000
_cell.length_b   1.000
_cell.length_c   1.000
_cell.angle_alpha   90.00
_cell.angle_beta   90.00
_cell.angle_gamma   90.00
#
_symmetry.space_group_name_H-M   'P 1'
#
loop_
_entity.id
_entity.type
_entity.pdbx_description
1 polymer ?
#
loop_
_entity_poly.entity_id
_entity_poly.type
_entity_poly.pdbx_seq_one_letter_code
_entity_poly.pdbx_strand_id
1 'polypeptide(L)'
;MKKFLLTLGLLFLSLFAIYGCEKEVDLDAALAELTFATTVENNINMPKLSDKFKGVEVIITSDKPGVLSNTGVVKRGLEDVVVKLTVTVKKGDKEATKTVSVTVKGYEINDVLDLALSQITLPAETSTNLTMPKLDVTDTRFAGLTLTFTSDKPAVISNEGVVTQKTQNETVKITAKVAYGETSKTKVLTVVVLARALNDEEKVAAAKAAVSLPESTKVDIMLPDTH
;
A
#
# COMPACT_ATOMS: atom_id res chain seq x y z
N MET A 1 101.11 -0.26 -36.85
CA MET A 1 100.19 0.20 -37.92
C MET A 1 98.78 0.21 -37.33
N LYS A 2 98.08 1.36 -37.41
CA LYS A 2 96.61 1.59 -37.50
C LYS A 2 95.66 0.61 -36.76
N LYS A 3 94.66 0.95 -35.93
CA LYS A 3 93.89 2.15 -35.47
C LYS A 3 93.03 1.60 -34.28
N PHE A 4 92.88 2.24 -33.11
CA PHE A 4 92.01 3.37 -32.72
C PHE A 4 90.46 3.14 -32.81
N LEU A 5 89.77 3.61 -31.76
CA LEU A 5 88.32 3.75 -31.46
C LEU A 5 87.59 2.52 -30.85
N LEU A 6 87.02 2.52 -29.63
CA LEU A 6 86.13 3.43 -28.86
C LEU A 6 84.63 3.13 -29.08
N THR A 7 83.98 2.53 -28.06
CA THR A 7 82.59 2.72 -27.54
C THR A 7 82.30 1.58 -26.55
N LEU A 8 82.30 1.75 -25.22
CA LEU A 8 81.27 2.36 -24.36
C LEU A 8 79.84 2.25 -24.93
N GLY A 9 79.07 1.27 -24.45
CA GLY A 9 77.64 1.15 -24.78
C GLY A 9 76.96 -0.07 -24.13
N LEU A 10 75.97 0.24 -23.28
CA LEU A 10 74.84 -0.62 -22.88
C LEU A 10 75.06 -1.70 -21.79
N LEU A 11 75.16 -1.16 -20.57
CA LEU A 11 74.52 -1.67 -19.37
C LEU A 11 72.97 -1.82 -19.58
N PHE A 12 72.38 -2.88 -19.03
CA PHE A 12 70.92 -3.09 -18.83
C PHE A 12 70.01 -3.11 -20.09
N LEU A 13 69.75 -4.30 -20.68
CA LEU A 13 68.41 -4.63 -21.21
C LEU A 13 68.24 -6.12 -21.59
N SER A 14 68.04 -7.01 -20.61
CA SER A 14 67.39 -8.31 -20.93
C SER A 14 66.68 -8.97 -19.74
N LEU A 15 66.20 -8.18 -18.77
CA LEU A 15 65.41 -8.67 -17.64
C LEU A 15 64.02 -8.02 -17.59
N PHE A 16 63.33 -7.85 -18.72
CA PHE A 16 61.94 -7.38 -18.74
C PHE A 16 61.19 -7.95 -19.96
N ALA A 17 60.91 -9.24 -19.93
CA ALA A 17 59.83 -9.83 -20.73
C ALA A 17 59.28 -11.10 -20.06
N ILE A 18 59.21 -11.12 -18.72
CA ILE A 18 58.13 -11.88 -18.07
C ILE A 18 56.97 -10.90 -17.97
N TYR A 19 56.41 -10.53 -19.13
CA TYR A 19 55.02 -10.10 -19.14
C TYR A 19 54.27 -11.32 -18.64
N GLY A 20 54.00 -11.33 -17.34
CA GLY A 20 52.98 -12.19 -16.78
C GLY A 20 51.79 -12.03 -17.69
N CYS A 21 51.36 -13.14 -18.29
CA CYS A 21 50.03 -13.24 -18.84
C CYS A 21 49.11 -13.10 -17.62
N GLU A 22 48.85 -11.88 -17.17
CA GLU A 22 47.73 -11.62 -16.28
C GLU A 22 46.53 -12.05 -17.11
N LYS A 23 45.98 -13.22 -16.79
CA LYS A 23 44.86 -13.79 -17.50
C LYS A 23 43.78 -12.72 -17.53
N GLU A 24 43.51 -12.20 -18.72
CA GLU A 24 42.52 -11.16 -18.91
C GLU A 24 41.20 -11.65 -18.33
N VAL A 25 40.58 -10.82 -17.49
CA VAL A 25 39.32 -11.21 -16.85
C VAL A 25 38.21 -11.10 -17.88
N ASP A 26 37.55 -12.22 -18.14
CA ASP A 26 36.41 -12.32 -19.02
C ASP A 26 35.18 -11.67 -18.36
N LEU A 27 34.90 -10.43 -18.74
CA LEU A 27 33.77 -9.65 -18.20
C LEU A 27 32.41 -10.20 -18.66
N ASP A 28 32.35 -10.87 -19.81
CA ASP A 28 31.11 -11.51 -20.28
C ASP A 28 30.80 -12.75 -19.45
N ALA A 29 31.81 -13.53 -19.09
CA ALA A 29 31.67 -14.64 -18.14
C ALA A 29 31.28 -14.14 -16.74
N ALA A 30 31.81 -12.98 -16.30
CA ALA A 30 31.40 -12.36 -15.03
C ALA A 30 29.93 -11.93 -15.07
N LEU A 31 29.50 -11.29 -16.16
CA LEU A 31 28.10 -10.97 -16.38
C LEU A 31 27.23 -12.23 -16.36
N ALA A 32 27.64 -13.32 -17.01
CA ALA A 32 26.88 -14.57 -17.06
C ALA A 32 26.66 -15.21 -15.67
N GLU A 33 27.58 -15.03 -14.72
CA GLU A 33 27.44 -15.53 -13.35
C GLU A 33 26.35 -14.79 -12.55
N LEU A 34 26.08 -13.53 -12.86
CA LEU A 34 25.09 -12.70 -12.17
C LEU A 34 23.67 -13.04 -12.62
N THR A 35 23.06 -14.06 -12.04
CA THR A 35 21.67 -14.44 -12.33
C THR A 35 20.68 -13.67 -11.47
N PHE A 36 19.54 -13.29 -12.05
CA PHE A 36 18.48 -12.55 -11.37
C PHE A 36 17.15 -13.30 -11.48
N ALA A 37 16.28 -13.11 -10.49
CA ALA A 37 14.89 -13.49 -10.60
C ALA A 37 14.22 -12.66 -11.70
N THR A 38 13.37 -13.29 -12.52
CA THR A 38 12.61 -12.61 -13.57
C THR A 38 11.28 -12.04 -13.05
N THR A 39 10.79 -12.55 -11.93
CA THR A 39 9.55 -12.11 -11.27
C THR A 39 9.75 -12.11 -9.76
N VAL A 40 9.28 -11.07 -9.08
CA VAL A 40 9.46 -10.89 -7.63
C VAL A 40 8.22 -10.31 -6.96
N GLU A 41 8.00 -10.72 -5.71
CA GLU A 41 6.96 -10.19 -4.81
C GLU A 41 7.55 -9.66 -3.49
N ASN A 42 8.83 -9.91 -3.25
CA ASN A 42 9.54 -9.59 -2.03
C ASN A 42 10.90 -8.96 -2.37
N ASN A 43 11.53 -8.36 -1.37
CA ASN A 43 12.92 -7.89 -1.50
C ASN A 43 13.82 -9.03 -1.99
N ILE A 44 14.75 -8.69 -2.89
CA ILE A 44 15.73 -9.63 -3.42
C ILE A 44 17.12 -9.32 -2.92
N ASN A 45 17.92 -10.37 -2.77
CA ASN A 45 19.35 -10.23 -2.60
C ASN A 45 19.99 -10.04 -3.98
N MET A 46 20.77 -8.98 -4.15
CA MET A 46 21.51 -8.75 -5.39
C MET A 46 22.62 -9.81 -5.56
N PRO A 47 22.76 -10.40 -6.76
CA PRO A 47 23.76 -11.43 -7.00
C PRO A 47 25.16 -10.84 -6.84
N LYS A 48 26.08 -11.68 -6.37
CA LYS A 48 27.49 -11.33 -6.18
C LYS A 48 28.34 -12.24 -7.06
N LEU A 49 29.45 -11.71 -7.56
CA LEU A 49 30.45 -12.51 -8.26
C LEU A 49 31.13 -13.47 -7.28
N SER A 50 31.54 -14.63 -7.78
CA SER A 50 32.38 -15.54 -7.02
C SER A 50 33.82 -15.05 -6.94
N ASP A 51 34.60 -15.71 -6.09
CA ASP A 51 36.04 -15.49 -5.93
C ASP A 51 36.85 -15.64 -7.24
N LYS A 52 36.27 -16.26 -8.28
CA LYS A 52 36.86 -16.36 -9.62
C LYS A 52 37.08 -14.99 -10.27
N PHE A 53 36.24 -14.00 -9.96
CA PHE A 53 36.27 -12.67 -10.56
C PHE A 53 36.73 -11.58 -9.55
N LYS A 54 37.64 -11.93 -8.64
CA LYS A 54 38.20 -10.96 -7.67
C LYS A 54 38.75 -9.72 -8.39
N GLY A 55 38.42 -8.55 -7.86
CA GLY A 55 38.80 -7.25 -8.43
C GLY A 55 37.88 -6.74 -9.54
N VAL A 56 36.81 -7.46 -9.88
CA VAL A 56 35.72 -6.95 -10.72
C VAL A 56 34.68 -6.25 -9.84
N GLU A 57 34.39 -5.00 -10.14
CA GLU A 57 33.32 -4.22 -9.51
C GLU A 57 31.98 -4.54 -10.19
N VAL A 58 30.89 -4.61 -9.41
CA VAL A 58 29.53 -4.80 -9.90
C VAL A 58 28.70 -3.57 -9.53
N ILE A 59 28.11 -2.93 -10.54
CA ILE A 59 27.22 -1.78 -10.39
C ILE A 59 25.85 -2.17 -10.96
N ILE A 60 24.79 -1.98 -10.17
CA ILE A 60 23.42 -2.29 -10.60
C ILE A 60 22.60 -1.00 -10.54
N THR A 61 21.96 -0.66 -11.65
CA THR A 61 21.13 0.53 -11.77
C THR A 61 19.73 0.13 -12.23
N SER A 62 18.72 0.56 -11.49
CA SER A 62 17.31 0.39 -11.83
C SER A 62 16.78 1.57 -12.63
N ASP A 63 15.99 1.30 -13.66
CA ASP A 63 15.21 2.33 -14.37
C ASP A 63 14.01 2.84 -13.55
N LYS A 64 13.57 2.10 -12.52
CA LYS A 64 12.43 2.41 -11.65
C LYS A 64 12.78 2.15 -10.17
N PRO A 65 13.70 2.94 -9.58
CA PRO A 65 14.20 2.70 -8.22
C PRO A 65 13.13 2.79 -7.13
N GLY A 66 12.00 3.46 -7.39
CA GLY A 66 10.86 3.51 -6.47
C GLY A 66 10.00 2.24 -6.40
N VAL A 67 10.19 1.31 -7.34
CA VAL A 67 9.48 0.00 -7.42
C VAL A 67 10.43 -1.15 -7.09
N LEU A 68 11.64 -1.13 -7.67
CA LEU A 68 12.74 -2.02 -7.31
C LEU A 68 14.03 -1.20 -7.29
N SER A 69 14.59 -1.03 -6.10
CA SER A 69 15.81 -0.25 -5.90
C SER A 69 17.06 -0.97 -6.42
N ASN A 70 18.15 -0.22 -6.57
CA ASN A 70 19.48 -0.74 -6.92
C ASN A 70 20.04 -1.76 -5.90
N THR A 71 19.44 -1.83 -4.70
CA THR A 71 19.85 -2.73 -3.62
C THR A 71 18.91 -3.93 -3.44
N GLY A 72 17.83 -4.01 -4.21
CA GLY A 72 16.87 -5.12 -4.15
C GLY A 72 15.68 -4.92 -3.23
N VAL A 73 15.51 -3.74 -2.63
CA VAL A 73 14.24 -3.38 -1.96
C VAL A 73 13.13 -3.22 -2.99
N VAL A 74 12.02 -3.92 -2.78
CA VAL A 74 10.82 -3.96 -3.61
C VAL A 74 9.69 -3.18 -2.94
N LYS A 75 9.01 -2.34 -3.71
CA LYS A 75 7.79 -1.63 -3.31
C LYS A 75 6.70 -1.89 -4.36
N ARG A 76 5.68 -2.66 -3.95
CA ARG A 76 4.60 -3.10 -4.82
C ARG A 76 3.46 -2.08 -4.89
N GLY A 77 2.82 -2.04 -6.06
CA GLY A 77 1.54 -1.39 -6.30
C GLY A 77 0.47 -2.43 -6.65
N LEU A 78 -0.64 -1.97 -7.25
CA LEU A 78 -1.74 -2.84 -7.69
C LEU A 78 -1.51 -3.48 -9.06
N GLU A 79 -0.57 -2.95 -9.82
CA GLU A 79 -0.26 -3.43 -11.16
C GLU A 79 1.14 -4.07 -11.20
N ASP A 80 1.30 -5.05 -12.10
CA ASP A 80 2.60 -5.58 -12.43
C ASP A 80 3.46 -4.49 -13.09
N VAL A 81 4.67 -4.31 -12.59
CA VAL A 81 5.61 -3.32 -13.14
C VAL A 81 6.88 -4.02 -13.59
N VAL A 82 7.20 -3.89 -14.87
CA VAL A 82 8.48 -4.36 -15.41
C VAL A 82 9.55 -3.32 -15.15
N VAL A 83 10.57 -3.70 -14.39
CA VAL A 83 11.76 -2.90 -14.07
C VAL A 83 12.95 -3.43 -14.85
N LYS A 84 13.72 -2.54 -15.47
CA LYS A 84 14.96 -2.88 -16.16
C LYS A 84 16.13 -2.57 -15.24
N LEU A 85 16.89 -3.60 -14.90
CA LEU A 85 18.16 -3.49 -14.20
C LEU A 85 19.30 -3.52 -15.21
N THR A 86 20.08 -2.44 -15.25
CA THR A 86 21.35 -2.41 -15.97
C THR A 86 22.44 -2.85 -15.00
N VAL A 87 23.10 -3.96 -15.34
CA VAL A 87 24.20 -4.52 -14.57
C VAL A 87 25.49 -4.24 -15.32
N THR A 88 26.37 -3.49 -14.69
CA THR A 88 27.70 -3.15 -15.22
C THR A 88 28.74 -3.88 -14.39
N VAL A 89 29.65 -4.60 -15.04
CA VAL A 89 30.85 -5.14 -14.42
C VAL A 89 32.07 -4.39 -14.93
N LYS A 90 33.00 -4.04 -14.05
CA LYS A 90 34.16 -3.21 -14.38
C LYS A 90 35.46 -3.78 -13.80
N LYS A 91 36.53 -3.78 -14.59
CA LYS A 91 37.91 -4.04 -14.12
C LYS A 91 38.88 -3.06 -14.80
N GLY A 92 39.40 -2.10 -14.03
CA GLY A 92 40.21 -1.00 -14.59
C GLY A 92 39.37 -0.15 -15.55
N ASP A 93 39.87 0.07 -16.77
CA ASP A 93 39.19 0.87 -17.80
C ASP A 93 38.22 0.05 -18.67
N LYS A 94 38.15 -1.27 -18.47
CA LYS A 94 37.25 -2.17 -19.22
C LYS A 94 35.94 -2.33 -18.47
N GLU A 95 34.83 -2.24 -19.21
CA GLU A 95 33.48 -2.48 -18.69
C GLU A 95 32.67 -3.35 -19.66
N ALA A 96 31.75 -4.11 -19.10
CA ALA A 96 30.72 -4.82 -19.84
C ALA A 96 29.37 -4.62 -19.15
N THR A 97 28.30 -4.58 -19.93
CA THR A 97 26.95 -4.35 -19.40
C THR A 97 25.96 -5.36 -19.92
N LYS A 98 24.99 -5.72 -19.09
CA LYS A 98 23.77 -6.39 -19.55
C LYS A 98 22.53 -5.77 -18.92
N THR A 99 21.41 -5.88 -19.61
CA THR A 99 20.10 -5.45 -19.10
C THR A 99 19.26 -6.67 -18.76
N VAL A 100 18.65 -6.65 -17.59
CA VAL A 100 17.73 -7.69 -17.12
C VAL A 100 16.37 -7.06 -16.84
N SER A 101 15.31 -7.67 -17.35
CA SER A 101 13.94 -7.29 -17.01
C SER A 101 13.44 -8.12 -15.83
N VAL A 102 12.99 -7.44 -14.78
CA VAL A 102 12.38 -8.03 -13.58
C VAL A 102 10.96 -7.52 -13.45
N THR A 103 9.98 -8.42 -13.42
CA THR A 103 8.59 -8.09 -13.15
C THR A 103 8.34 -8.06 -11.65
N VAL A 104 8.04 -6.88 -11.10
CA VAL A 104 7.51 -6.77 -9.74
C VAL A 104 6.00 -6.98 -9.81
N LYS A 105 5.49 -8.04 -9.17
CA LYS A 105 4.06 -8.37 -9.23
C LYS A 105 3.22 -7.37 -8.44
N GLY A 106 2.10 -6.96 -9.00
CA GLY A 106 1.07 -6.20 -8.31
C GLY A 106 0.44 -7.01 -7.17
N TYR A 107 -0.28 -6.36 -6.26
CA TYR A 107 -1.11 -7.06 -5.28
C TYR A 107 -2.37 -7.65 -5.93
N GLU A 108 -2.81 -8.79 -5.42
CA GLU A 108 -4.10 -9.37 -5.82
C GLU A 108 -5.24 -8.48 -5.35
N ILE A 109 -5.98 -7.91 -6.30
CA ILE A 109 -6.93 -6.84 -6.00
C ILE A 109 -8.02 -7.29 -5.03
N ASN A 110 -8.48 -8.54 -5.11
CA ASN A 110 -9.51 -9.06 -4.22
C ASN A 110 -9.07 -9.09 -2.76
N ASP A 111 -7.80 -9.41 -2.50
CA ASP A 111 -7.23 -9.45 -1.14
C ASP A 111 -7.06 -8.05 -0.58
N VAL A 112 -6.66 -7.10 -1.44
CA VAL A 112 -6.55 -5.69 -1.08
C VAL A 112 -7.92 -5.10 -0.72
N LEU A 113 -8.96 -5.39 -1.50
CA LEU A 113 -10.32 -4.92 -1.23
C LEU A 113 -10.87 -5.48 0.10
N ASP A 114 -10.59 -6.76 0.40
CA ASP A 114 -10.97 -7.37 1.68
C ASP A 114 -10.21 -6.72 2.85
N LEU A 115 -8.90 -6.50 2.69
CA LEU A 115 -8.08 -5.81 3.68
C LEU A 115 -8.61 -4.39 3.93
N ALA A 116 -8.92 -3.64 2.88
CA ALA A 116 -9.47 -2.29 2.99
C ALA A 116 -10.81 -2.29 3.76
N LEU A 117 -11.74 -3.19 3.42
CA LEU A 117 -13.03 -3.31 4.12
C LEU A 117 -12.87 -3.78 5.58
N SER A 118 -11.84 -4.56 5.89
CA SER A 118 -11.57 -5.00 7.27
C SER A 118 -11.23 -3.84 8.20
N GLN A 119 -10.62 -2.78 7.66
CA GLN A 119 -10.25 -1.57 8.41
C GLN A 119 -11.43 -0.60 8.63
N ILE A 120 -12.55 -0.79 7.91
CA ILE A 120 -13.73 0.08 8.03
C ILE A 120 -14.59 -0.36 9.20
N THR A 121 -14.73 0.52 10.18
CA THR A 121 -15.61 0.35 11.36
C THR A 121 -16.40 1.61 11.62
N LEU A 122 -17.62 1.45 12.11
CA LEU A 122 -18.48 2.51 12.65
C LEU A 122 -18.93 2.12 14.06
N PRO A 123 -19.28 3.08 14.92
CA PRO A 123 -19.83 2.76 16.24
C PRO A 123 -21.15 2.00 16.10
N ALA A 124 -21.43 1.08 17.03
CA ALA A 124 -22.68 0.33 17.03
C ALA A 124 -23.90 1.22 17.28
N GLU A 125 -23.73 2.29 18.06
CA GLU A 125 -24.78 3.25 18.40
C GLU A 125 -24.23 4.68 18.36
N THR A 126 -25.09 5.67 18.11
CA THR A 126 -24.71 7.09 18.13
C THR A 126 -25.89 8.00 18.48
N SER A 127 -25.58 9.15 19.06
CA SER A 127 -26.49 10.31 19.18
C SER A 127 -25.94 11.55 18.47
N THR A 128 -24.79 11.43 17.80
CA THR A 128 -24.08 12.53 17.14
C THR A 128 -23.66 12.15 15.72
N ASN A 129 -23.26 13.14 14.92
CA ASN A 129 -22.71 12.89 13.60
C ASN A 129 -21.55 11.89 13.64
N LEU A 130 -21.51 11.00 12.65
CA LEU A 130 -20.46 10.01 12.47
C LEU A 130 -19.28 10.65 11.74
N THR A 131 -18.06 10.26 12.14
CA THR A 131 -16.87 10.50 11.32
C THR A 131 -16.70 9.31 10.39
N MET A 132 -16.92 9.53 9.09
CA MET A 132 -16.80 8.45 8.10
C MET A 132 -15.33 8.03 7.94
N PRO A 133 -15.01 6.72 8.03
CA PRO A 133 -13.65 6.22 7.86
C PRO A 133 -13.07 6.58 6.48
N LYS A 134 -11.75 6.69 6.42
CA LYS A 134 -10.98 6.92 5.20
C LYS A 134 -9.89 5.85 5.08
N LEU A 135 -9.52 5.52 3.85
CA LEU A 135 -8.38 4.67 3.58
C LEU A 135 -7.08 5.47 3.73
N ASP A 136 -6.05 4.86 4.31
CA ASP A 136 -4.72 5.44 4.40
C ASP A 136 -3.96 5.25 3.08
N VAL A 137 -3.97 6.29 2.25
CA VAL A 137 -3.31 6.28 0.93
C VAL A 137 -1.78 6.28 1.00
N THR A 138 -1.18 6.40 2.20
CA THR A 138 0.27 6.23 2.35
C THR A 138 0.69 4.75 2.24
N ASP A 139 -0.24 3.84 2.51
CA ASP A 139 -0.11 2.42 2.17
C ASP A 139 -0.35 2.24 0.66
N THR A 140 0.67 1.79 -0.06
CA THR A 140 0.57 1.62 -1.52
C THR A 140 -0.45 0.57 -1.95
N ARG A 141 -0.89 -0.30 -1.03
CA ARG A 141 -2.00 -1.22 -1.28
C ARG A 141 -3.31 -0.47 -1.51
N PHE A 142 -3.51 0.67 -0.86
CA PHE A 142 -4.76 1.44 -0.97
C PHE A 142 -4.67 2.60 -1.96
N ALA A 143 -3.51 2.84 -2.57
CA ALA A 143 -3.36 3.85 -3.59
C ALA A 143 -4.27 3.55 -4.79
N GLY A 144 -5.11 4.51 -5.17
CA GLY A 144 -6.05 4.38 -6.30
C GLY A 144 -7.38 3.69 -5.95
N LEU A 145 -7.57 3.20 -4.73
CA LEU A 145 -8.87 2.70 -4.28
C LEU A 145 -9.83 3.87 -4.03
N THR A 146 -11.11 3.62 -4.30
CA THR A 146 -12.21 4.52 -3.93
C THR A 146 -13.01 3.90 -2.80
N LEU A 147 -13.41 4.70 -1.83
CA LEU A 147 -14.29 4.30 -0.73
C LEU A 147 -15.53 5.20 -0.73
N THR A 148 -16.71 4.60 -0.80
CA THR A 148 -17.99 5.31 -0.69
C THR A 148 -18.88 4.65 0.34
N PHE A 149 -19.81 5.43 0.87
CA PHE A 149 -20.81 4.97 1.83
C PHE A 149 -22.21 5.26 1.33
N THR A 150 -23.14 4.36 1.61
CA THR A 150 -24.56 4.52 1.25
C THR A 150 -25.43 4.10 2.42
N SER A 151 -26.27 5.01 2.87
CA SER A 151 -27.26 4.77 3.92
C SER A 151 -28.56 4.21 3.35
N ASP A 152 -29.13 3.21 4.01
CA ASP A 152 -30.49 2.74 3.71
C ASP A 152 -31.59 3.69 4.23
N LYS A 153 -31.25 4.56 5.18
CA LYS A 153 -32.13 5.58 5.77
C LYS A 153 -31.43 6.95 5.79
N PRO A 154 -31.25 7.60 4.62
CA PRO A 154 -30.55 8.89 4.51
C PRO A 154 -31.15 10.03 5.35
N ALA A 155 -32.44 9.94 5.69
CA ALA A 155 -33.12 10.90 6.55
C ALA A 155 -32.82 10.72 8.07
N VAL A 156 -32.13 9.65 8.45
CA VAL A 156 -31.69 9.36 9.82
C VAL A 156 -30.16 9.48 9.92
N ILE A 157 -29.43 8.86 8.99
CA ILE A 157 -27.98 9.06 8.82
C ILE A 157 -27.72 9.31 7.33
N SER A 158 -27.18 10.48 6.96
CA SER A 158 -26.81 10.77 5.57
C SER A 158 -25.61 9.94 5.10
N ASN A 159 -25.29 9.96 3.80
CA ASN A 159 -24.11 9.26 3.27
C ASN A 159 -22.78 9.83 3.81
N GLU A 160 -22.80 11.07 4.26
CA GLU A 160 -21.67 11.81 4.86
C GLU A 160 -21.61 11.62 6.39
N GLY A 161 -22.53 10.86 6.98
CA GLY A 161 -22.56 10.59 8.41
C GLY A 161 -23.30 11.63 9.26
N VAL A 162 -24.09 12.53 8.66
CA VAL A 162 -24.91 13.49 9.43
C VAL A 162 -26.10 12.76 10.04
N VAL A 163 -26.26 12.87 11.36
CA VAL A 163 -27.26 12.16 12.15
C VAL A 163 -28.43 13.07 12.50
N THR A 164 -29.65 12.60 12.25
CA THR A 164 -30.91 13.23 12.66
C THR A 164 -31.65 12.30 13.62
N GLN A 165 -31.63 12.64 14.91
CA GLN A 165 -32.33 11.87 15.94
C GLN A 165 -33.85 11.98 15.80
N LYS A 166 -34.54 10.87 16.05
CA LYS A 166 -36.01 10.78 16.14
C LYS A 166 -36.42 10.57 17.60
N THR A 167 -37.72 10.52 17.88
CA THR A 167 -38.25 10.25 19.23
C THR A 167 -38.18 8.76 19.62
N GLN A 168 -37.74 7.91 18.69
CA GLN A 168 -37.50 6.48 18.90
C GLN A 168 -36.13 6.11 18.33
N ASN A 169 -35.55 5.01 18.83
CA ASN A 169 -34.29 4.49 18.30
C ASN A 169 -34.50 4.02 16.85
N GLU A 170 -33.54 4.33 15.99
CA GLU A 170 -33.59 3.95 14.57
C GLU A 170 -32.34 3.16 14.19
N THR A 171 -32.54 1.94 13.70
CA THR A 171 -31.45 1.13 13.14
C THR A 171 -31.25 1.48 11.67
N VAL A 172 -30.01 1.84 11.31
CA VAL A 172 -29.60 2.22 9.95
C VAL A 172 -28.48 1.29 9.48
N LYS A 173 -28.58 0.81 8.23
CA LYS A 173 -27.52 0.04 7.58
C LYS A 173 -26.75 0.95 6.64
N ILE A 174 -25.45 1.09 6.90
CA ILE A 174 -24.51 1.80 6.05
C ILE A 174 -23.73 0.77 5.24
N THR A 175 -23.82 0.84 3.92
CA THR A 175 -23.01 0.03 3.00
C THR A 175 -21.75 0.79 2.64
N ALA A 176 -20.60 0.31 3.10
CA ALA A 176 -19.29 0.75 2.62
C ALA A 176 -18.96 -0.01 1.33
N LYS A 177 -18.57 0.69 0.27
CA LYS A 177 -18.12 0.11 -1.00
C LYS A 177 -16.68 0.55 -1.25
N VAL A 178 -15.78 -0.42 -1.44
CA VAL A 178 -14.41 -0.17 -1.89
C VAL A 178 -14.27 -0.67 -3.32
N ALA A 179 -13.67 0.12 -4.21
CA ALA A 179 -13.50 -0.23 -5.61
C ALA A 179 -12.15 0.20 -6.19
N TYR A 180 -11.67 -0.58 -7.16
CA TYR A 180 -10.53 -0.28 -8.04
C TYR A 180 -10.90 -0.65 -9.47
N GLY A 181 -10.99 0.34 -10.36
CA GLY A 181 -11.54 0.17 -11.70
C GLY A 181 -12.96 -0.42 -11.65
N GLU A 182 -13.16 -1.55 -12.34
CA GLU A 182 -14.45 -2.26 -12.38
C GLU A 182 -14.66 -3.25 -11.22
N THR A 183 -13.60 -3.57 -10.47
CA THR A 183 -13.69 -4.52 -9.35
C THR A 183 -14.09 -3.78 -8.09
N SER A 184 -15.09 -4.30 -7.37
CA SER A 184 -15.53 -3.71 -6.11
C SER A 184 -16.07 -4.75 -5.14
N LYS A 185 -15.96 -4.44 -3.85
CA LYS A 185 -16.56 -5.21 -2.75
C LYS A 185 -17.30 -4.28 -1.81
N THR A 186 -18.26 -4.82 -1.07
CA THR A 186 -19.06 -4.07 -0.11
C THR A 186 -19.04 -4.73 1.28
N LYS A 187 -19.22 -3.90 2.30
CA LYS A 187 -19.42 -4.32 3.70
C LYS A 187 -20.59 -3.54 4.27
N VAL A 188 -21.53 -4.25 4.88
CA VAL A 188 -22.66 -3.62 5.58
C VAL A 188 -22.30 -3.43 7.05
N LEU A 189 -22.47 -2.22 7.54
CA LEU A 189 -22.29 -1.79 8.91
C LEU A 189 -23.65 -1.37 9.46
N THR A 190 -23.97 -1.72 10.70
CA THR A 190 -25.24 -1.36 11.33
C THR A 190 -24.99 -0.39 12.47
N VAL A 191 -25.73 0.71 12.47
CA VAL A 191 -25.65 1.77 13.49
C VAL A 191 -27.05 2.05 14.02
N VAL A 192 -27.20 2.07 15.34
CA VAL A 192 -28.43 2.51 16.00
C VAL A 192 -28.31 3.99 16.36
N VAL A 193 -29.21 4.82 15.83
CA VAL A 193 -29.36 6.20 16.27
C VAL A 193 -30.26 6.23 17.50
N LEU A 194 -29.72 6.73 18.60
CA LEU A 194 -30.45 6.86 19.86
C LEU A 194 -31.54 7.94 19.76
N ALA A 195 -32.68 7.67 20.38
CA ALA A 195 -33.78 8.61 20.46
C ALA A 195 -33.35 9.92 21.15
N ARG A 196 -33.87 11.05 20.66
CA ARG A 196 -33.83 12.31 21.39
C ARG A 196 -34.93 12.36 22.44
N ALA A 197 -34.73 13.17 23.47
CA ALA A 197 -35.78 13.49 24.42
C ALA A 197 -36.98 14.16 23.71
N LEU A 198 -38.18 13.91 24.24
CA LEU A 198 -39.38 14.64 23.86
C LEU A 198 -39.23 16.12 24.28
N ASN A 199 -39.70 17.03 23.43
CA ASN A 199 -39.89 18.42 23.83
C ASN A 199 -41.11 18.56 24.75
N ASP A 200 -41.31 19.74 25.32
CA ASP A 200 -42.35 19.94 26.33
C ASP A 200 -43.75 19.79 25.73
N GLU A 201 -43.98 20.21 24.49
CA GLU A 201 -45.25 19.99 23.78
C GLU A 201 -45.54 18.49 23.55
N GLU A 202 -44.53 17.73 23.13
CA GLU A 202 -44.61 16.28 22.92
C GLU A 202 -44.88 15.55 24.26
N LYS A 203 -44.26 15.99 25.37
CA LYS A 203 -44.54 15.46 26.72
C LYS A 203 -45.98 15.73 27.14
N VAL A 204 -46.46 16.96 26.95
CA VAL A 204 -47.84 17.35 27.29
C VAL A 204 -48.84 16.53 26.46
N ALA A 205 -48.60 16.37 25.16
CA ALA A 205 -49.44 15.56 24.30
C ALA A 205 -49.46 14.09 24.73
N ALA A 206 -48.30 13.53 25.08
CA ALA A 206 -48.20 12.16 25.59
C ALA A 206 -48.97 11.98 26.91
N ALA A 207 -48.82 12.91 27.86
CA ALA A 207 -49.55 12.90 29.12
C ALA A 207 -51.07 12.97 28.90
N LYS A 208 -51.52 13.86 28.01
CA LYS A 208 -52.95 13.98 27.65
C LYS A 208 -53.51 12.71 27.03
N ALA A 209 -52.76 12.04 26.14
CA ALA A 209 -53.20 10.79 25.52
C ALA A 209 -53.28 9.62 26.51
N ALA A 210 -52.45 9.63 27.56
CA ALA A 210 -52.50 8.62 28.62
C ALA A 210 -53.70 8.79 29.57
N VAL A 211 -54.28 9.99 29.67
CA VAL A 211 -55.47 10.23 30.48
C VAL A 211 -56.70 9.67 29.75
N SER A 212 -57.18 8.51 30.20
CA SER A 212 -58.43 7.91 29.74
C SER A 212 -59.53 8.15 30.78
N LEU A 213 -60.59 8.85 30.40
CA LEU A 213 -61.77 9.10 31.23
C LEU A 213 -63.01 8.48 30.57
N PRO A 214 -63.93 7.86 31.34
CA PRO A 214 -65.17 7.32 30.77
C PRO A 214 -66.06 8.45 30.24
N GLU A 215 -66.72 8.24 29.08
CA GLU A 215 -67.61 9.23 28.45
C GLU A 215 -68.81 9.60 29.33
N SER A 216 -69.25 8.67 30.19
CA SER A 216 -70.23 8.95 31.24
C SER A 216 -70.00 8.02 32.41
N THR A 217 -70.43 8.46 33.60
CA THR A 217 -70.35 7.67 34.82
C THR A 217 -71.60 7.88 35.66
N LYS A 218 -71.98 6.86 36.45
CA LYS A 218 -73.00 6.98 37.51
C LYS A 218 -72.39 6.93 38.92
N VAL A 219 -71.06 6.85 39.00
CA VAL A 219 -70.26 6.77 40.23
C VAL A 219 -69.07 7.73 40.13
N ASP A 220 -68.48 8.10 41.26
CA ASP A 220 -67.33 9.01 41.29
C ASP A 220 -66.16 8.43 40.49
N ILE A 221 -65.56 9.26 39.63
CA ILE A 221 -64.34 8.89 38.90
C ILE A 221 -63.15 9.19 39.79
N MET A 222 -62.31 8.20 40.04
CA MET A 222 -60.99 8.44 40.58
C MET A 222 -60.11 9.03 39.49
N LEU A 223 -59.72 10.29 39.68
CA LEU A 223 -58.74 10.94 38.82
C LEU A 223 -57.37 10.30 39.08
N PRO A 224 -56.53 10.14 38.05
CA PRO A 224 -55.15 9.74 38.25
C PRO A 224 -54.41 10.78 39.11
N ASP A 225 -53.65 10.33 40.11
CA ASP A 225 -52.86 11.19 40.99
C ASP A 225 -51.80 11.96 40.19
N THR A 226 -51.68 13.27 40.45
CA THR A 226 -50.63 14.12 39.88
C THR A 226 -49.37 14.04 40.74
N HIS A 227 -48.27 13.53 40.18
CA HIS A 227 -46.92 13.60 40.78
C HIS A 227 -46.21 14.90 40.39
#